data_AF-A0A0P9HL50-F1
#
_entry.id   AF-A0A0P9HL50-F1
#
_cell.length_a   1.000
_cell.length_b   1.000
_cell.length_c   1.000
_cell.angle_alpha   90.00
_cell.angle_beta   90.00
_cell.angle_gamma   90.00
#
_symmetry.space_group_name_H-M   'P 1'
#
loop_
_entity.id
_entity.type
_entity.pdbx_description
1 polymer ?
#
loop_
_entity_poly.entity_id
_entity_poly.type
_entity_poly.pdbx_seq_one_letter_code
_entity_poly.pdbx_strand_id
1 'polypeptide(L)'
;MRILKKEEITNYVSDEKLRSFYNDTITDAHLNERLAYYSYLKSNVSSISLDKQSIYYSIYYWYVRFKERYFEVYGHDAGMEQEGFKLLEELDDQLEEGVNWGLIEKIELKSV
;
A
#
# COMPACT_ATOMS: atom_id res chain seq x y z
N MET A 1 -5.27 14.65 -5.63
CA MET A 1 -4.87 13.23 -5.63
C MET A 1 -3.38 13.09 -5.94
N ARG A 2 -2.61 12.44 -5.05
CA ARG A 2 -1.22 12.02 -5.27
C ARG A 2 -0.93 10.71 -4.52
N ILE A 3 0.08 9.96 -4.94
CA ILE A 3 0.54 8.74 -4.26
C ILE A 3 1.71 9.08 -3.34
N LEU A 4 1.58 8.75 -2.05
CA LEU A 4 2.60 8.99 -1.05
C LEU A 4 3.78 8.03 -1.22
N LYS A 5 4.93 8.59 -1.59
CA LYS A 5 6.20 7.86 -1.61
C LYS A 5 6.81 7.79 -0.21
N LYS A 6 7.91 7.04 -0.07
CA LYS A 6 8.55 6.73 1.21
C LYS A 6 8.85 8.00 2.02
N GLU A 7 9.44 8.98 1.35
CA GLU A 7 9.87 10.27 1.92
C GLU A 7 8.68 11.10 2.41
N GLU A 8 7.49 10.87 1.85
CA GLU A 8 6.28 11.57 2.22
C GLU A 8 5.59 10.89 3.41
N ILE A 9 5.60 9.56 3.47
CA ILE A 9 5.02 8.81 4.60
C ILE A 9 5.76 9.12 5.90
N THR A 10 7.08 9.30 5.85
CA THR A 10 7.89 9.68 7.02
C THR A 10 7.51 11.03 7.64
N ASN A 11 6.71 11.85 6.95
CA ASN A 11 6.15 13.08 7.55
C ASN A 11 4.94 12.80 8.46
N TYR A 12 4.32 11.63 8.34
CA TYR A 12 3.11 11.24 9.08
C TYR A 12 3.39 10.19 10.17
N VAL A 13 4.54 9.53 10.12
CA VAL A 13 4.92 8.47 11.06
C VAL A 13 6.42 8.51 11.35
N SER A 14 6.78 8.37 12.63
CA SER A 14 8.18 8.20 13.03
C SER A 14 8.70 6.82 12.66
N ASP A 15 10.01 6.69 12.45
CA ASP A 15 10.65 5.38 12.19
C ASP A 15 10.35 4.36 13.28
N GLU A 16 10.33 4.78 14.56
CA GLU A 16 9.97 3.91 15.69
C GLU A 16 8.54 3.39 15.56
N LYS A 17 7.58 4.26 15.23
CA LYS A 17 6.19 3.85 15.07
C LYS A 17 6.00 2.98 13.83
N LEU A 18 6.72 3.25 12.75
CA LEU A 18 6.69 2.44 11.54
C LEU A 18 7.23 1.03 11.80
N ARG A 19 8.29 0.90 12.60
CA ARG A 19 8.82 -0.40 13.04
C ARG A 19 7.81 -1.26 13.79
N SER A 20 6.79 -0.67 14.43
CA SER A 20 5.72 -1.46 15.07
C SER A 20 4.84 -2.23 14.07
N PHE A 21 4.93 -1.93 12.78
CA PHE A 21 4.26 -2.65 11.70
C PHE A 21 5.17 -3.71 11.04
N TYR A 22 6.40 -3.88 11.50
CA TYR A 22 7.31 -4.88 10.96
C TYR A 22 6.90 -6.27 11.45
N ASN A 23 7.11 -7.28 10.61
CA ASN A 23 6.89 -8.67 10.95
C ASN A 23 8.25 -9.38 11.14
N ASP A 24 8.53 -9.84 12.36
CA ASP A 24 9.80 -10.50 12.71
C ASP A 24 10.05 -11.82 11.96
N THR A 25 9.01 -12.42 11.35
CA THR A 25 9.17 -13.63 10.54
C THR A 25 9.64 -13.32 9.11
N ILE A 26 9.57 -12.05 8.67
CA ILE A 26 10.02 -11.62 7.34
C ILE A 26 11.47 -11.17 7.42
N THR A 27 12.36 -11.97 6.84
CA THR A 27 13.81 -11.70 6.80
C THR A 27 14.22 -10.71 5.71
N ASP A 28 13.44 -10.60 4.62
CA ASP A 28 13.69 -9.62 3.57
C ASP A 28 13.32 -8.20 4.05
N ALA A 29 14.33 -7.37 4.29
CA ALA A 29 14.15 -6.04 4.86
C ALA A 29 13.29 -5.12 3.98
N HIS A 30 13.40 -5.23 2.64
CA HIS A 30 12.61 -4.41 1.72
C HIS A 30 11.15 -4.84 1.68
N LEU A 31 10.89 -6.14 1.75
CA LEU A 31 9.53 -6.66 1.86
C LEU A 31 8.86 -6.19 3.15
N ASN A 32 9.59 -6.30 4.27
CA ASN A 32 9.09 -5.90 5.58
C ASN A 32 8.81 -4.39 5.66
N GLU A 33 9.69 -3.57 5.09
CA GLU A 33 9.49 -2.12 4.97
C GLU A 33 8.24 -1.78 4.12
N ARG A 34 8.04 -2.45 2.97
CA ARG A 34 6.86 -2.24 2.12
C ARG A 34 5.56 -2.66 2.82
N LEU A 35 5.60 -3.78 3.54
CA LEU A 35 4.49 -4.22 4.40
C LEU A 35 4.16 -3.14 5.42
N ALA A 36 5.18 -2.60 6.11
CA ALA A 36 4.98 -1.60 7.13
C ALA A 36 4.32 -0.33 6.60
N TYR A 37 4.71 0.17 5.42
CA TYR A 37 4.04 1.32 4.79
C TYR A 37 2.59 1.02 4.45
N TYR A 38 2.32 -0.13 3.82
CA TYR A 38 0.95 -0.56 3.53
C TYR A 38 0.10 -0.67 4.80
N SER A 39 0.59 -1.37 5.82
CA SER A 39 -0.11 -1.59 7.08
C SER A 39 -0.32 -0.30 7.87
N TYR A 40 0.67 0.60 7.88
CA TYR A 40 0.53 1.91 8.51
C TYR A 40 -0.61 2.69 7.87
N LEU A 41 -0.60 2.85 6.54
CA LEU A 41 -1.63 3.61 5.83
C LEU A 41 -3.02 3.01 6.06
N LYS A 42 -3.17 1.68 5.91
CA LYS A 42 -4.44 0.98 6.10
C LYS A 42 -4.97 1.11 7.52
N SER A 43 -4.09 1.12 8.52
CA SER A 43 -4.47 1.27 9.94
C SER A 43 -4.75 2.72 10.37
N ASN A 44 -4.36 3.71 9.57
CA ASN A 44 -4.36 5.13 9.94
C ASN A 44 -5.12 6.01 8.93
N VAL A 45 -6.02 5.43 8.14
CA VAL A 45 -6.81 6.15 7.12
C VAL A 45 -7.47 7.42 7.68
N SER A 46 -7.99 7.36 8.91
CA SER A 46 -8.69 8.48 9.54
C SER A 46 -7.78 9.52 10.20
N SER A 47 -6.52 9.20 10.46
CA SER A 47 -5.57 10.09 11.15
C SER A 47 -4.63 10.83 10.19
N ILE A 48 -4.54 10.40 8.93
CA ILE A 48 -3.76 11.07 7.89
C ILE A 48 -4.56 12.24 7.32
N SER A 49 -4.01 13.45 7.40
CA SER A 49 -4.63 14.70 6.94
C SER A 49 -4.52 14.90 5.42
N LEU A 50 -5.04 13.95 4.64
CA LEU A 50 -5.09 14.00 3.18
C LEU A 50 -6.48 13.66 2.65
N ASP A 51 -6.71 13.95 1.37
CA ASP A 51 -7.92 13.50 0.69
C ASP A 51 -7.98 11.96 0.61
N LYS A 52 -9.19 11.41 0.68
CA LYS A 52 -9.43 9.95 0.64
C LYS A 52 -8.76 9.31 -0.57
N GLN A 53 -8.85 9.91 -1.76
CA GLN A 53 -8.25 9.36 -2.97
C GLN A 53 -6.74 9.16 -2.78
N SER A 54 -6.02 10.19 -2.31
CA SER A 54 -4.58 10.09 -2.05
C SER A 54 -4.25 8.98 -1.05
N ILE A 55 -5.05 8.78 0.00
CA ILE A 55 -4.82 7.72 1.00
C ILE A 55 -5.05 6.33 0.38
N TYR A 56 -6.21 6.08 -0.23
CA TYR A 56 -6.57 4.76 -0.75
C TYR A 56 -5.69 4.34 -1.93
N TYR A 57 -5.34 5.25 -2.86
CA TYR A 57 -4.38 4.91 -3.91
C TYR A 57 -2.96 4.69 -3.37
N SER A 58 -2.58 5.35 -2.28
CA SER A 58 -1.30 5.07 -1.61
C SER A 58 -1.30 3.70 -0.94
N ILE A 59 -2.41 3.30 -0.31
CA ILE A 59 -2.59 1.94 0.25
C ILE A 59 -2.41 0.90 -0.86
N TYR A 60 -3.13 1.06 -1.98
CA TYR A 60 -3.03 0.14 -3.11
C TYR A 60 -1.62 0.10 -3.70
N TYR A 61 -0.98 1.27 -3.87
CA TYR A 61 0.39 1.36 -4.34
C TYR A 61 1.37 0.57 -3.47
N TRP A 62 1.35 0.78 -2.15
CA TRP A 62 2.26 0.06 -1.25
C TRP A 62 1.93 -1.42 -1.17
N TYR A 63 0.65 -1.80 -1.28
CA TYR A 63 0.23 -3.18 -1.39
C TYR A 63 0.84 -3.87 -2.62
N VAL A 64 0.73 -3.26 -3.81
CA VAL A 64 1.31 -3.82 -5.04
C VAL A 64 2.82 -4.00 -4.89
N ARG A 65 3.52 -2.99 -4.35
CA ARG A 65 4.98 -3.09 -4.12
C ARG A 65 5.34 -4.21 -3.14
N PHE A 66 4.53 -4.40 -2.10
CA PHE A 66 4.68 -5.48 -1.13
C PHE A 66 4.44 -6.86 -1.78
N LYS A 67 3.28 -7.05 -2.43
CA LYS A 67 2.87 -8.27 -3.14
C LYS A 67 3.95 -8.75 -4.12
N GLU A 68 4.46 -7.85 -4.95
CA GLU A 68 5.48 -8.22 -5.94
C GLU A 68 6.77 -8.68 -5.31
N ARG A 69 7.25 -7.97 -4.28
CA ARG A 69 8.46 -8.41 -3.56
C ARG A 69 8.22 -9.72 -2.85
N TYR A 70 7.02 -9.95 -2.32
CA TYR A 70 6.65 -11.21 -1.71
C TYR A 70 6.74 -12.34 -2.75
N PHE A 71 6.21 -12.14 -3.96
CA PHE A 71 6.29 -13.13 -5.04
C PHE A 71 7.73 -13.41 -5.48
N GLU A 72 8.59 -12.39 -5.51
CA GLU A 72 10.02 -12.57 -5.80
C GLU A 72 10.73 -13.41 -4.73
N VAL A 73 10.35 -13.28 -3.45
CA VAL A 73 11.04 -13.93 -2.31
C VAL A 73 10.48 -15.32 -2.01
N TYR A 74 9.16 -15.47 -2.03
CA TYR A 74 8.45 -16.67 -1.56
C TYR A 74 7.69 -17.42 -2.66
N GLY A 75 7.64 -16.86 -3.88
CA GLY A 75 6.84 -17.39 -4.98
C GLY A 75 5.40 -16.87 -4.99
N HIS A 76 4.68 -17.25 -6.04
CA HIS A 76 3.30 -16.82 -6.26
C HIS A 76 2.36 -17.27 -5.12
N ASP A 77 1.48 -16.37 -4.71
CA ASP A 77 0.45 -16.61 -3.71
C ASP A 77 -0.89 -16.04 -4.19
N ALA A 78 -1.83 -16.94 -4.53
CA ALA A 78 -3.15 -16.58 -5.01
C ALA A 78 -4.00 -15.83 -3.95
N GLY A 79 -3.71 -16.01 -2.66
CA GLY A 79 -4.35 -15.26 -1.57
C GLY A 79 -3.98 -13.79 -1.62
N MET A 80 -2.74 -13.47 -1.98
CA MET A 80 -2.33 -12.08 -2.23
C MET A 80 -2.97 -11.49 -3.50
N GLU A 81 -3.19 -12.28 -4.54
CA GLU A 81 -3.95 -11.75 -5.70
C GLU A 81 -5.38 -11.38 -5.29
N GLN A 82 -6.04 -12.24 -4.52
CA GLN A 82 -7.38 -11.98 -3.99
C GLN A 82 -7.44 -10.75 -3.10
N GLU A 83 -6.46 -10.54 -2.22
CA GLU A 83 -6.40 -9.31 -1.40
C GLU A 83 -6.21 -8.05 -2.27
N GLY A 84 -5.50 -8.15 -3.40
CA GLY A 84 -5.41 -7.08 -4.38
C GLY A 84 -6.78 -6.70 -4.96
N PHE A 85 -7.59 -7.69 -5.34
CA PHE A 85 -8.95 -7.44 -5.81
C PHE A 85 -9.85 -6.82 -4.73
N LYS A 86 -9.78 -7.30 -3.48
CA LYS A 86 -10.54 -6.69 -2.37
C LYS A 86 -10.17 -5.23 -2.13
N LEU A 87 -8.90 -4.86 -2.30
CA LEU A 87 -8.49 -3.46 -2.18
C LEU A 87 -9.03 -2.59 -3.33
N LEU A 88 -9.21 -3.16 -4.53
CA LEU A 88 -9.88 -2.45 -5.64
C LEU A 88 -11.37 -2.27 -5.37
N GLU A 89 -12.03 -3.28 -4.80
CA GLU A 89 -13.42 -3.18 -4.34
C GLU A 89 -13.55 -2.12 -3.23
N GLU A 90 -12.64 -2.13 -2.25
CA GLU A 90 -12.61 -1.11 -1.20
C GLU A 90 -12.37 0.30 -1.78
N LEU A 91 -11.52 0.44 -2.79
CA LEU A 91 -11.35 1.71 -3.51
C LEU A 91 -12.65 2.18 -4.16
N ASP A 92 -13.39 1.29 -4.84
CA ASP A 92 -14.66 1.64 -5.49
C ASP A 92 -15.73 2.03 -4.45
N ASP A 93 -15.82 1.30 -3.34
CA ASP A 93 -16.74 1.58 -2.25
C ASP A 93 -16.46 2.91 -1.54
N GLN A 94 -15.18 3.28 -1.41
CA GLN A 94 -14.75 4.43 -0.60
C GLN A 94 -14.63 5.73 -1.41
N LEU A 95 -14.51 5.64 -2.74
CA LEU A 95 -14.33 6.78 -3.62
C LEU A 95 -15.61 7.10 -4.40
N GLU A 96 -16.24 8.23 -4.05
CA GLU A 96 -17.50 8.68 -4.68
C GLU A 96 -17.41 8.89 -6.20
N GLU A 97 -16.22 9.21 -6.70
CA GLU A 97 -15.94 9.44 -8.13
C GLU A 97 -15.62 8.14 -8.90
N GLY A 98 -15.61 7.00 -8.20
CA GLY A 98 -15.22 5.70 -8.73
C GLY A 98 -13.71 5.50 -8.87
N VAL A 99 -13.32 4.30 -9.29
CA VAL A 99 -11.90 3.93 -9.48
C VAL A 99 -11.32 4.55 -10.76
N ASN A 100 -10.18 5.22 -10.61
CA ASN A 100 -9.34 5.69 -11.72
C ASN A 100 -8.47 4.54 -12.23
N TRP A 101 -9.03 3.76 -13.16
CA TRP A 101 -8.35 2.61 -13.76
C TRP A 101 -7.02 2.95 -14.43
N GLY A 102 -6.90 4.16 -15.02
CA GLY A 102 -5.63 4.60 -15.62
C GLY A 102 -4.52 4.81 -14.59
N LEU A 103 -4.87 5.16 -13.34
CA LEU A 103 -3.89 5.21 -12.25
C LEU A 103 -3.56 3.81 -11.73
N ILE A 104 -4.56 2.93 -11.58
CA ILE A 104 -4.36 1.53 -11.19
C ILE A 104 -3.39 0.84 -12.15
N GLU A 105 -3.60 0.98 -13.45
CA GLU A 105 -2.69 0.45 -14.47
C GLU A 105 -1.27 0.98 -14.30
N LYS A 106 -1.11 2.29 -14.06
CA LYS A 106 0.22 2.87 -13.83
C LYS A 106 0.90 2.29 -12.59
N ILE A 107 0.15 2.07 -11.51
CA ILE A 107 0.66 1.46 -10.27
C ILE A 107 1.18 0.05 -10.56
N GLU A 108 0.36 -0.80 -11.19
CA GLU A 108 0.72 -2.19 -11.54
C GLU A 108 1.92 -2.23 -12.51
N LEU A 109 2.00 -1.30 -13.46
CA LEU A 109 3.12 -1.17 -14.40
C LEU A 109 4.34 -0.44 -13.83
N LYS A 110 4.33 -0.05 -12.55
CA LYS A 110 5.44 0.67 -11.88
C LYS A 110 5.82 1.99 -12.56
N SER A 111 4.87 2.65 -13.20
CA SER A 111 5.06 3.90 -13.95
C SER A 111 4.59 5.15 -13.19
N VAL A 112 4.38 5.01 -11.88
CA VAL A 112 4.07 6.09 -10.91
C VAL A 112 5.29 6.42 -10.07
#